data_AF-A0A8T5QZM6-F1
#
_entry.id   AF-A0A8T5QZM6-F1
#
_cell.length_a   1.000
_cell.length_b   1.000
_cell.length_c   1.000
_cell.angle_alpha   90.00
_cell.angle_beta   90.00
_cell.angle_gamma   90.00
#
_symmetry.space_group_name_H-M   'P 1'
#
loop_
_entity.id
_entity.type
_entity.pdbx_description
1 polymer ?
#
loop_
_entity_poly.entity_id
_entity_poly.type
_entity_poly.pdbx_seq_one_letter_code
_entity_poly.pdbx_strand_id
1 'polypeptide(L)'
;MNYKEFLKIARKIAKTNKEKIYIKWIIGGEEGGSCWDEEDSEPHYPVDIEDEPNFDVLDNILNNVCPSMNFTQYKELLKLTTVDEFSKNEYYGNYTVYAIKSIKLKTIFDFLVEHKLINNDA
;
A
#
# COMPACT_ATOMS: atom_id res chain seq x y z
N MET A 1 21.05 -14.06 -6.73
CA MET A 1 20.09 -13.10 -7.33
C MET A 1 20.51 -11.67 -7.02
N ASN A 2 20.73 -10.87 -8.07
CA ASN A 2 21.05 -9.45 -7.89
C ASN A 2 19.80 -8.56 -7.82
N TYR A 3 19.98 -7.28 -7.47
CA TYR A 3 18.88 -6.33 -7.34
C TYR A 3 18.10 -6.09 -8.64
N LYS A 4 18.76 -6.18 -9.81
CA LYS A 4 18.08 -5.98 -11.11
C LYS A 4 17.12 -7.11 -11.42
N GLU A 5 17.50 -8.35 -11.14
CA GLU A 5 16.65 -9.54 -11.27
C GLU A 5 15.45 -9.45 -10.32
N PHE A 6 15.71 -9.13 -9.06
CA PHE A 6 14.66 -8.89 -8.07
C PHE A 6 13.66 -7.83 -8.55
N LEU A 7 14.14 -6.67 -8.98
CA LEU A 7 13.30 -5.59 -9.49
C LEU A 7 12.44 -6.03 -10.67
N LYS A 8 12.99 -6.82 -11.60
CA LYS A 8 12.24 -7.32 -12.76
C LYS A 8 11.08 -8.20 -12.33
N ILE A 9 11.31 -9.12 -11.38
CA ILE A 9 10.27 -10.00 -10.83
C ILE A 9 9.22 -9.18 -10.07
N ALA A 10 9.67 -8.33 -9.14
CA ALA A 10 8.78 -7.53 -8.30
C ALA A 10 7.88 -6.60 -9.11
N ARG A 11 8.44 -5.89 -10.10
CA ARG A 11 7.67 -5.01 -11.01
C ARG A 11 6.66 -5.77 -11.85
N LYS A 12 7.00 -6.97 -12.32
CA LYS A 12 6.09 -7.82 -13.08
C LYS A 12 4.89 -8.25 -12.22
N ILE A 13 5.13 -8.65 -10.98
CA ILE A 13 4.07 -9.08 -10.04
C ILE A 13 3.20 -7.88 -9.64
N ALA A 14 3.82 -6.78 -9.23
CA ALA A 14 3.11 -5.58 -8.78
C ALA A 14 2.50 -4.74 -9.92
N LYS A 15 2.71 -5.13 -11.18
CA LYS A 15 2.25 -4.42 -12.39
C LYS A 15 2.56 -2.92 -12.34
N THR A 16 3.76 -2.57 -11.86
CA THR A 16 4.17 -1.17 -11.62
C THR A 16 5.63 -0.96 -12.02
N ASN A 17 5.93 0.24 -12.50
CA ASN A 17 7.31 0.70 -12.70
C ASN A 17 7.86 1.51 -11.51
N LYS A 18 7.03 1.76 -10.50
CA LYS A 18 7.40 2.51 -9.30
C LYS A 18 8.40 1.73 -8.45
N GLU A 19 9.15 2.44 -7.63
CA GLU A 19 10.10 1.86 -6.68
C GLU A 19 9.47 1.45 -5.34
N LYS A 20 8.16 1.72 -5.18
CA LYS A 20 7.38 1.33 -4.01
C LYS A 20 6.10 0.63 -4.43
N ILE A 21 5.70 -0.34 -3.63
CA ILE A 21 4.37 -0.97 -3.66
C ILE A 21 3.54 -0.42 -2.50
N TYR A 22 2.23 -0.39 -2.66
CA TYR A 22 1.33 0.12 -1.64
C TYR A 22 -0.05 -0.48 -1.76
N ILE A 23 -0.79 -0.42 -0.66
CA ILE A 23 -2.23 -0.60 -0.57
C ILE A 23 -2.85 0.71 -0.07
N LYS A 24 -4.12 0.94 -0.41
CA LYS A 24 -4.86 2.16 -0.05
C LYS A 24 -6.28 1.77 0.33
N TRP A 25 -6.81 2.36 1.39
CA TRP A 25 -8.19 2.18 1.83
C TRP A 25 -8.73 3.49 2.43
N ILE A 26 -10.06 3.59 2.51
CA ILE A 26 -10.76 4.75 3.05
C ILE A 26 -10.79 4.68 4.57
N ILE A 27 -10.45 5.77 5.25
CA ILE A 27 -10.48 5.88 6.72
C ILE A 27 -11.43 6.97 7.23
N GLY A 28 -12.16 7.61 6.32
CA GLY A 28 -13.20 8.56 6.65
C GLY A 28 -13.40 9.60 5.56
N GLY A 29 -14.14 10.65 5.90
CA GLY A 29 -14.50 11.70 4.96
C GLY A 29 -15.92 12.17 5.19
N GLU A 30 -16.35 13.07 4.32
CA GLU A 30 -17.67 13.67 4.30
C GLU A 30 -18.12 13.78 2.84
N GLU A 31 -19.33 13.31 2.55
CA GLU A 31 -19.97 13.35 1.24
C GLU A 31 -21.42 13.85 1.35
N GLY A 32 -22.13 14.04 0.23
CA GLY A 32 -23.44 14.70 0.20
C GLY A 32 -23.32 16.23 0.00
N GLY A 33 -24.37 17.00 0.28
CA GLY A 33 -24.36 18.44 0.08
C GLY A 33 -24.44 18.87 -1.40
N SER A 34 -25.50 19.61 -1.74
CA SER A 34 -25.73 20.17 -3.06
C SER A 34 -26.05 21.67 -2.94
N CYS A 35 -25.47 22.51 -3.82
CA CYS A 35 -25.80 23.94 -3.89
C CYS A 35 -27.02 24.24 -4.78
N TRP A 36 -27.72 23.22 -5.27
CA TRP A 36 -28.81 23.36 -6.24
C TRP A 36 -30.18 23.01 -5.68
N ASP A 37 -30.26 22.53 -4.44
CA ASP A 37 -31.51 22.16 -3.80
C ASP A 37 -31.92 23.24 -2.79
N GLU A 38 -32.81 24.12 -3.24
CA GLU A 38 -33.56 25.03 -2.39
C GLU A 38 -34.50 24.21 -1.47
N GLU A 39 -34.47 24.53 -0.17
CA GLU A 39 -35.28 23.99 0.95
C GLU A 39 -34.99 22.58 1.50
N ASP A 40 -34.40 21.64 0.75
CA ASP A 40 -34.02 20.29 1.25
C ASP A 40 -32.63 19.87 0.75
N SER A 41 -31.60 20.67 1.02
CA SER A 41 -30.21 20.31 0.69
C SER A 41 -29.85 18.99 1.37
N GLU A 42 -29.51 17.94 0.62
CA GLU A 42 -29.09 16.65 1.21
C GLU A 42 -27.98 16.92 2.24
N PRO A 43 -28.16 16.52 3.50
CA PRO A 43 -27.18 16.81 4.54
C PRO A 43 -25.86 16.15 4.18
N HIS A 44 -24.74 16.75 4.58
CA HIS A 44 -23.48 16.05 4.54
C HIS A 44 -23.53 14.82 5.47
N TYR A 45 -22.99 13.70 5.02
CA TYR A 45 -22.91 12.46 5.77
C TYR A 45 -21.48 11.89 5.73
N PRO A 46 -21.07 11.14 6.76
CA PRO A 46 -19.74 10.56 6.80
C PRO A 46 -19.57 9.50 5.71
N VAL A 47 -18.40 9.48 5.10
CA VAL A 47 -18.00 8.39 4.18
C VAL A 47 -17.71 7.12 4.99
N ASP A 48 -18.20 5.98 4.51
CA ASP A 48 -17.93 4.68 5.10
C ASP A 48 -16.43 4.36 5.16
N ILE A 49 -15.97 3.85 6.30
CA ILE A 49 -14.60 3.41 6.48
C ILE A 49 -14.41 1.99 5.93
N GLU A 50 -13.25 1.75 5.34
CA GLU A 50 -12.83 0.43 4.88
C GLU A 50 -11.85 -0.18 5.89
N ASP A 51 -11.89 -1.50 6.06
CA ASP A 51 -10.86 -2.22 6.80
C ASP A 51 -9.52 -2.18 6.04
N GLU A 52 -8.39 -2.23 6.76
CA GLU A 52 -7.07 -2.35 6.14
C GLU A 52 -7.01 -3.64 5.29
N PRO A 53 -6.78 -3.54 3.97
CA PRO A 53 -6.74 -4.70 3.11
C PRO A 53 -5.43 -5.48 3.32
N ASN A 54 -5.45 -6.77 2.99
CA ASN A 54 -4.24 -7.59 3.00
C ASN A 54 -3.21 -7.04 2.00
N PHE A 55 -1.92 -7.13 2.37
CA PHE A 55 -0.83 -6.67 1.51
C PHE A 55 -0.42 -7.74 0.49
N ASP A 56 -1.39 -8.29 -0.24
CA ASP A 56 -1.23 -9.47 -1.12
C ASP A 56 -0.12 -9.29 -2.17
N VAL A 57 0.12 -8.06 -2.63
CA VAL A 57 1.20 -7.77 -3.59
C VAL A 57 2.57 -8.07 -2.98
N LEU A 58 2.79 -7.72 -1.72
CA LEU A 58 4.03 -8.04 -1.01
C LEU A 58 4.15 -9.56 -0.86
N ASP A 59 3.09 -10.23 -0.42
CA ASP A 59 3.07 -11.68 -0.20
C ASP A 59 3.38 -12.44 -1.49
N ASN A 60 2.80 -12.03 -2.62
CA ASN A 60 3.07 -12.60 -3.93
C ASN A 60 4.52 -12.42 -4.38
N ILE A 61 5.14 -11.27 -4.10
CA ILE A 61 6.56 -11.04 -4.39
C ILE A 61 7.42 -11.98 -3.55
N LEU A 62 7.13 -12.09 -2.25
CA LEU A 62 7.88 -12.95 -1.33
C LEU A 62 7.73 -14.43 -1.70
N ASN A 63 6.54 -14.90 -2.05
CA ASN A 63 6.32 -16.27 -2.49
C ASN A 63 7.12 -16.63 -3.76
N ASN A 64 7.41 -15.67 -4.63
CA ASN A 64 8.22 -15.91 -5.83
C ASN A 64 9.72 -15.81 -5.57
N VAL A 65 10.15 -14.92 -4.66
CA VAL A 65 11.56 -14.62 -4.44
C VAL A 65 12.16 -15.42 -3.29
N CYS A 66 11.40 -15.64 -2.23
CA CYS A 66 11.80 -16.31 -1.00
C CYS A 66 10.63 -17.10 -0.39
N PRO A 67 10.22 -18.24 -1.01
CA PRO A 67 9.09 -19.04 -0.52
C PRO A 67 9.35 -19.70 0.84
N SER A 68 10.60 -19.79 1.28
CA SER A 68 11.00 -20.37 2.58
C SER A 68 11.04 -19.35 3.72
N MET A 69 10.60 -18.11 3.49
CA MET A 69 10.54 -17.08 4.54
C MET A 69 9.67 -17.56 5.70
N ASN A 70 10.19 -17.47 6.92
CA ASN A 70 9.42 -17.83 8.11
C ASN A 70 8.55 -16.66 8.59
N PHE A 71 7.57 -16.97 9.44
CA PHE A 71 6.62 -15.99 9.94
C PHE A 71 7.26 -14.85 10.73
N THR A 72 8.32 -15.11 11.50
CA THR A 72 9.01 -14.09 12.28
C THR A 72 9.71 -13.08 11.37
N GLN A 73 10.43 -13.56 10.35
CA GLN A 73 11.07 -12.71 9.34
C GLN A 73 10.05 -11.88 8.57
N TYR A 74 8.91 -12.48 8.21
CA TYR A 74 7.81 -11.76 7.58
C TYR A 74 7.27 -10.63 8.47
N LYS A 75 7.08 -10.89 9.76
CA LYS A 75 6.65 -9.85 10.73
C LYS A 75 7.69 -8.75 10.90
N GLU A 76 8.98 -9.06 10.87
CA GLU A 76 10.05 -8.06 10.88
C GLU A 76 10.03 -7.18 9.63
N LEU A 77 9.89 -7.79 8.45
CA LEU A 77 9.76 -7.07 7.19
C LEU A 77 8.55 -6.13 7.18
N LEU A 78 7.40 -6.58 7.69
CA LEU A 78 6.19 -5.75 7.76
C LEU A 78 6.38 -4.50 8.64
N LYS A 79 7.27 -4.53 9.64
CA LYS A 79 7.59 -3.33 10.44
C LYS A 79 8.33 -2.25 9.64
N LEU A 80 8.89 -2.61 8.48
CA LEU A 80 9.54 -1.67 7.57
C LEU A 80 8.55 -0.97 6.63
N THR A 81 7.26 -1.28 6.72
CA THR A 81 6.20 -0.54 6.00
C THR A 81 5.95 0.81 6.65
N THR A 82 5.58 1.80 5.84
CA THR A 82 5.10 3.11 6.31
C THR A 82 3.62 3.22 6.07
N VAL A 83 2.90 3.90 6.97
CA VAL A 83 1.49 4.26 6.80
C VAL A 83 1.41 5.79 6.76
N ASP A 84 0.86 6.32 5.69
CA ASP A 84 0.64 7.75 5.47
C ASP A 84 -0.85 8.01 5.24
N GLU A 85 -1.33 9.20 5.59
CA GLU A 85 -2.72 9.62 5.37
C GLU A 85 -2.79 10.81 4.42
N PHE A 86 -3.82 10.85 3.58
CA PHE A 86 -4.08 12.01 2.74
C PHE A 86 -5.58 12.19 2.48
N SER A 87 -6.00 13.44 2.34
CA SER A 87 -7.37 13.80 1.98
C SER A 87 -7.47 14.20 0.52
N LYS A 88 -8.53 13.75 -0.14
CA LYS A 88 -8.91 14.20 -1.48
C LYS A 88 -10.18 15.04 -1.34
N ASN A 89 -10.05 16.34 -1.56
CA ASN A 89 -11.16 17.28 -1.49
C ASN A 89 -11.93 17.33 -2.82
N GLU A 90 -13.22 17.62 -2.72
CA GLU A 90 -14.13 17.79 -3.84
C GLU A 90 -14.71 19.22 -3.86
N TYR A 91 -15.53 19.50 -4.86
CA TYR A 91 -15.99 20.86 -5.16
C TYR A 91 -16.93 21.45 -4.09
N TYR A 92 -17.77 20.62 -3.46
CA TYR A 92 -18.78 21.06 -2.48
C TYR A 92 -18.32 20.95 -1.03
N GLY A 93 -17.01 21.00 -0.77
CA GLY A 93 -16.46 20.85 0.59
C GLY A 93 -16.37 19.40 1.08
N ASN A 94 -16.99 18.46 0.36
CA ASN A 94 -16.79 17.03 0.55
C ASN A 94 -15.32 16.65 0.44
N TYR A 95 -14.92 15.62 1.17
CA TYR A 95 -13.58 15.08 1.10
C TYR A 95 -13.58 13.60 1.50
N THR A 96 -12.64 12.85 0.93
CA THR A 96 -12.38 11.47 1.37
C THR A 96 -10.98 11.41 1.95
N VAL A 97 -10.85 10.83 3.15
CA VAL A 97 -9.57 10.56 3.81
C VAL A 97 -9.15 9.12 3.50
N TYR A 98 -7.92 8.97 3.02
CA TYR A 98 -7.34 7.68 2.69
C TYR A 98 -6.11 7.42 3.55
N ALA A 99 -5.94 6.17 3.98
CA ALA A 99 -4.66 5.65 4.43
C ALA A 99 -3.94 4.93 3.29
N ILE A 100 -2.62 5.07 3.24
CA ILE A 100 -1.73 4.34 2.33
C ILE A 100 -0.67 3.62 3.15
N LYS A 101 -0.62 2.29 3.04
CA LYS A 101 0.49 1.49 3.56
C LYS A 101 1.44 1.15 2.43
N SER A 102 2.73 1.45 2.58
CA SER A 102 3.71 1.29 1.50
C SER A 102 5.06 0.77 1.97
N ILE A 103 5.81 0.18 1.04
CA ILE A 103 7.19 -0.25 1.25
C ILE A 103 8.00 -0.10 -0.04
N LYS A 104 9.26 0.33 0.08
CA LYS A 104 10.19 0.44 -1.06
C LYS A 104 10.70 -0.94 -1.45
N LEU A 105 10.77 -1.22 -2.75
CA LEU A 105 11.32 -2.46 -3.29
C LEU A 105 12.79 -2.66 -2.87
N LYS A 106 13.56 -1.57 -2.79
CA LYS A 106 14.94 -1.60 -2.28
C LYS A 106 15.01 -2.11 -0.84
N THR A 107 14.13 -1.61 0.04
CA THR A 107 14.04 -2.05 1.45
C THR A 107 13.73 -3.53 1.56
N ILE A 108 12.83 -4.07 0.73
CA ILE A 108 12.56 -5.50 0.68
C ILE A 108 13.82 -6.27 0.30
N PHE A 109 14.49 -5.87 -0.79
CA PHE A 109 15.70 -6.55 -1.26
C PHE A 109 16.81 -6.54 -0.22
N ASP A 110 17.07 -5.38 0.39
CA ASP A 110 18.13 -5.22 1.38
C ASP A 110 17.85 -6.12 2.60
N PHE A 111 16.60 -6.15 3.09
CA PHE A 111 16.18 -7.06 4.16
C PHE A 111 16.44 -8.53 3.80
N LEU A 112 16.08 -8.96 2.59
CA LEU A 112 16.30 -10.35 2.15
C LEU A 112 17.79 -10.70 2.10
N VAL A 113 18.65 -9.78 1.68
CA VAL A 113 20.11 -9.99 1.63
C VAL A 113 20.70 -10.02 3.04
N GLU A 114 20.34 -9.05 3.89
CA GLU A 114 20.84 -8.94 5.27
C GLU A 114 20.52 -10.17 6.11
N HIS A 115 19.32 -10.72 5.93
CA HIS A 115 18.88 -11.94 6.61
C HIS A 115 19.32 -13.24 5.91
N LYS A 116 20.17 -13.16 4.87
CA LYS A 116 20.69 -14.29 4.08
C LYS A 116 19.59 -15.18 3.50
N LEU A 117 18.46 -14.58 3.15
CA LEU A 117 17.31 -15.24 2.53
C LEU A 117 17.47 -15.38 1.03
N ILE A 118 18.29 -14.53 0.43
CA ILE A 118 18.72 -14.59 -0.96
C ILE A 118 20.23 -14.32 -1.05
N ASN A 119 20.92 -14.96 -1.99
CA ASN A 119 22.33 -14.66 -2.26
C ASN A 119 22.43 -13.42 -3.14
N ASN A 120 23.27 -12.46 -2.75
CA ASN A 120 23.61 -11.33 -3.61
C ASN A 120 24.80 -11.73 -4.51
N ASP A 121 24.51 -12.49 -5.57
CA ASP A 121 25.50 -12.80 -6.59
C ASP A 121 25.77 -11.51 -7.38
N ALA A 122 26.98 -10.97 -7.22
CA ALA A 122 27.43 -9.71 -7.81
C ALA A 122 27.54 -9.80 -9.34
#